data_AF-A0A1V4UKP3-F1
#
_entry.id   AF-A0A1V4UKP3-F1
#
_cell.length_a   1.000
_cell.length_b   1.000
_cell.length_c   1.000
_cell.angle_alpha   90.00
_cell.angle_beta   90.00
_cell.angle_gamma   90.00
#
_symmetry.space_group_name_H-M   'P 1'
#
loop_
_entity.id
_entity.type
_entity.pdbx_description
1 polymer ?
#
loop_
_entity_poly.entity_id
_entity_poly.type
_entity_poly.pdbx_seq_one_letter_code
_entity_poly.pdbx_strand_id
1 'polypeptide(L)'
;MKRKAVSDIVKKPYSLVFRVHALRQMFNRRIGESDVEEVVRKGTIIEDYPDDTPYPSYLIYKVVHDRPLHVVGAYDKEEGVIIVVTAYEPEPDRWEDHYTRRTS
;
A
#
# COMPACT_ATOMS: atom_id res chain seq x y z
N MET A 1 12.55 6.69 13.88
CA MET A 1 12.27 6.86 12.44
C MET A 1 11.01 7.69 12.29
N LYS A 2 10.99 8.77 11.49
CA LYS A 2 9.76 9.54 11.26
C LYS A 2 8.84 8.70 10.37
N ARG A 3 7.63 8.40 10.83
CA ARG A 3 6.62 7.69 10.04
C ARG A 3 6.09 8.64 8.97
N LYS A 4 6.21 8.26 7.69
CA LYS A 4 5.71 9.03 6.55
C LYS A 4 4.28 8.55 6.25
N ALA A 5 3.33 9.46 6.16
CA ALA A 5 1.96 9.15 5.78
C ALA A 5 1.76 9.33 4.27
N VAL A 6 0.77 8.64 3.71
CA VAL A 6 0.38 8.84 2.29
C VAL A 6 -0.07 10.28 2.03
N SER A 7 -0.69 10.94 3.01
CA SER A 7 -1.07 12.36 2.91
C SER A 7 0.10 13.32 2.74
N ASP A 8 1.32 12.89 3.08
CA ASP A 8 2.52 13.72 2.95
C ASP A 8 3.03 13.77 1.51
N ILE A 9 2.60 12.83 0.65
CA ILE A 9 3.04 12.69 -0.74
C ILE A 9 1.91 12.80 -1.76
N VAL A 10 0.70 12.39 -1.41
CA VAL A 10 -0.47 12.38 -2.30
C VAL A 10 -1.33 13.61 -2.04
N LYS A 11 -1.57 14.40 -3.09
CA LYS A 11 -2.52 15.52 -3.02
C LYS A 11 -3.96 14.99 -3.09
N LYS A 12 -4.85 15.57 -2.29
CA LYS A 12 -6.30 15.34 -2.37
C LYS A 12 -6.97 16.34 -3.33
N PRO A 13 -8.07 15.97 -4.01
CA PRO A 13 -8.66 14.63 -4.05
C PRO A 13 -7.80 13.66 -4.87
N TYR A 14 -7.91 12.36 -4.58
CA TYR A 14 -7.33 11.30 -5.39
C TYR A 14 -8.33 10.15 -5.54
N SER A 15 -8.17 9.34 -6.57
CA SER A 15 -8.94 8.10 -6.77
C SER A 15 -8.03 6.87 -6.68
N LEU A 16 -8.62 5.70 -6.44
CA LEU A 16 -7.92 4.42 -6.48
C LEU A 16 -8.23 3.69 -7.78
N VAL A 17 -7.20 3.18 -8.44
CA VAL A 17 -7.33 2.29 -9.61
C VAL A 17 -6.63 0.98 -9.29
N PHE A 18 -7.34 -0.13 -9.42
CA PHE A 18 -6.79 -1.45 -9.10
C PHE A 18 -6.29 -2.15 -10.36
N ARG A 19 -5.05 -2.64 -10.33
CA ARG A 19 -4.56 -3.53 -11.39
C ARG A 19 -5.35 -4.85 -11.35
N VAL A 20 -5.56 -5.46 -12.51
CA VAL A 20 -6.27 -6.75 -12.62
C VAL A 20 -5.65 -7.84 -11.73
N HIS A 21 -4.32 -7.88 -11.63
CA HIS A 21 -3.65 -8.84 -10.74
C HIS A 21 -3.84 -8.51 -9.25
N ALA A 22 -3.96 -7.23 -8.88
CA ALA A 22 -4.31 -6.81 -7.52
C ALA A 22 -5.68 -7.34 -7.13
N LEU A 23 -6.69 -7.12 -7.98
CA LEU A 23 -8.07 -7.60 -7.75
C LEU A 23 -8.13 -9.12 -7.55
N ARG A 24 -7.37 -9.90 -8.35
CA ARG A 24 -7.28 -11.36 -8.19
C ARG A 24 -6.69 -11.76 -6.84
N GLN A 25 -5.61 -11.12 -6.41
CA GLN A 25 -4.97 -11.42 -5.12
C GLN A 25 -5.86 -11.01 -3.95
N MET A 26 -6.47 -9.83 -4.03
CA MET A 26 -7.42 -9.32 -3.07
C MET A 26 -8.59 -10.29 -2.86
N PHE A 27 -9.20 -10.76 -3.96
CA PHE A 27 -10.27 -11.74 -3.91
C PHE A 27 -9.84 -13.03 -3.20
N ASN A 28 -8.69 -13.61 -3.58
CA ASN A 28 -8.18 -14.84 -2.98
C ASN A 28 -7.84 -14.69 -1.49
N ARG A 29 -7.47 -13.48 -1.06
CA ARG A 29 -7.09 -13.15 0.33
C ARG A 29 -8.21 -12.52 1.13
N ARG A 30 -9.42 -12.37 0.56
CA ARG A 30 -10.54 -11.67 1.21
C ARG A 30 -10.13 -10.28 1.72
N ILE A 31 -9.47 -9.52 0.87
CA ILE A 31 -9.13 -8.10 1.09
C ILE A 31 -10.10 -7.28 0.25
N GLY A 32 -10.95 -6.50 0.90
CA GLY A 32 -11.93 -5.63 0.23
C GLY A 32 -11.31 -4.31 -0.23
N GLU A 33 -12.00 -3.60 -1.11
CA GLU A 33 -11.60 -2.25 -1.53
C GLU A 33 -11.56 -1.28 -0.33
N SER A 34 -12.52 -1.38 0.58
CA SER A 34 -12.56 -0.58 1.83
C SER A 34 -11.34 -0.81 2.73
N ASP A 35 -10.80 -2.04 2.74
CA ASP A 35 -9.59 -2.35 3.51
C ASP A 35 -8.39 -1.61 2.90
N VAL A 36 -8.26 -1.64 1.58
CA VAL A 36 -7.21 -0.94 0.84
C VAL A 36 -7.33 0.58 1.01
N GLU A 37 -8.55 1.12 0.91
CA GLU A 37 -8.81 2.54 1.16
C GLU A 37 -8.39 2.96 2.57
N GLU A 38 -8.65 2.13 3.58
CA GLU A 38 -8.23 2.40 4.96
C GLU A 38 -6.70 2.35 5.11
N VAL A 39 -6.03 1.37 4.49
CA VAL A 39 -4.55 1.31 4.45
C VAL A 39 -3.98 2.57 3.79
N VAL A 40 -4.48 2.96 2.63
CA VAL A 40 -3.99 4.14 1.90
C VAL A 40 -4.26 5.43 2.69
N ARG A 41 -5.44 5.56 3.32
CA ARG A 41 -5.82 6.79 4.02
C ARG A 41 -5.12 6.99 5.37
N LYS A 42 -4.87 5.91 6.11
CA LYS A 42 -4.42 5.96 7.52
C LYS A 42 -3.14 5.17 7.78
N GLY A 43 -2.56 4.56 6.75
CA GLY A 43 -1.36 3.73 6.85
C GLY A 43 -0.08 4.55 6.90
N THR A 44 1.00 3.83 7.19
CA THR A 44 2.36 4.36 7.21
C THR A 44 3.11 3.82 6.01
N ILE A 45 3.80 4.68 5.27
CA ILE A 45 4.76 4.26 4.24
C ILE A 45 5.99 3.68 4.95
N ILE A 46 6.32 2.44 4.61
CA ILE A 46 7.43 1.69 5.20
C ILE A 46 8.57 1.45 4.21
N GLU A 47 8.29 1.47 2.91
CA GLU A 47 9.31 1.47 1.84
C GLU A 47 8.91 2.45 0.73
N ASP A 48 9.91 3.13 0.16
CA ASP A 48 9.77 4.01 -0.99
C ASP A 48 10.50 3.38 -2.19
N TYR A 49 9.86 3.33 -3.35
CA TYR A 49 10.44 2.87 -4.61
C TYR A 49 10.37 4.01 -5.64
N PRO A 50 11.24 5.02 -5.51
CA PRO A 50 11.18 6.23 -6.35
C PRO A 50 11.53 5.96 -7.82
N ASP A 51 12.27 4.90 -8.09
CA ASP A 51 12.76 4.53 -9.43
C ASP A 51 11.82 3.57 -10.18
N ASP A 52 10.69 3.20 -9.56
CA ASP A 52 9.67 2.37 -10.22
C ASP A 52 9.06 3.09 -11.43
N THR A 53 8.74 2.30 -12.46
CA THR A 53 8.13 2.80 -13.70
C THR A 53 6.72 2.22 -13.87
N PRO A 54 5.75 2.99 -14.41
CA PRO A 54 5.87 4.38 -14.90
C PRO A 54 5.82 5.47 -13.82
N TYR A 55 5.48 5.13 -12.56
CA TYR A 55 5.39 6.09 -11.46
C TYR A 55 6.06 5.57 -10.20
N PRO A 56 6.63 6.45 -9.36
CA PRO A 56 7.10 6.10 -8.03
C PRO A 56 6.04 5.33 -7.24
N SER A 57 6.47 4.25 -6.59
CA SER A 57 5.58 3.42 -5.78
C SER A 57 6.00 3.37 -4.32
N TYR A 58 5.06 3.00 -3.47
CA TYR A 58 5.21 3.00 -2.02
C TYR A 58 4.61 1.75 -1.44
N LEU A 59 5.30 1.15 -0.47
CA LEU A 59 4.73 0.11 0.38
C LEU A 59 4.12 0.74 1.62
N ILE A 60 2.82 0.54 1.79
CA ILE A 60 2.02 1.12 2.87
C ILE A 60 1.57 0.00 3.80
N TYR A 61 1.77 0.20 5.10
CA TYR A 61 1.39 -0.72 6.15
C TYR A 61 0.27 -0.15 7.03
N LYS A 62 -0.70 -1.00 7.36
CA LYS A 62 -1.69 -0.76 8.42
C LYS A 62 -2.32 -2.07 8.91
N VAL A 63 -2.67 -2.14 10.19
CA VAL A 63 -3.59 -3.19 10.69
C VAL A 63 -5.04 -2.76 10.45
N VAL A 64 -5.80 -3.61 9.75
CA VAL A 64 -7.23 -3.45 9.44
C VAL A 64 -7.96 -4.70 9.89
N HIS A 65 -8.98 -4.58 10.74
CA HIS A 65 -9.71 -5.72 11.30
C HIS A 65 -8.78 -6.81 11.90
N ASP A 66 -7.81 -6.37 12.72
CA ASP A 66 -6.77 -7.21 13.33
C ASP A 66 -5.85 -7.96 12.35
N ARG A 67 -5.90 -7.62 11.06
CA ARG A 67 -5.04 -8.18 10.01
C ARG A 67 -3.99 -7.16 9.58
N PRO A 68 -2.69 -7.49 9.61
CA PRO A 68 -1.66 -6.63 9.05
C PRO A 68 -1.80 -6.63 7.53
N LEU A 69 -1.96 -5.45 6.91
CA LEU A 69 -2.08 -5.32 5.47
C LEU A 69 -0.95 -4.46 4.91
N HIS A 70 -0.38 -4.97 3.82
CA HIS A 70 0.57 -4.29 2.94
C HIS A 70 -0.13 -3.94 1.63
N VAL A 71 -0.04 -2.68 1.24
CA VAL A 71 -0.51 -2.21 -0.06
C VAL A 71 0.65 -1.55 -0.79
N VAL A 72 0.91 -2.02 -2.02
CA VAL A 72 1.81 -1.32 -2.94
C VAL A 72 0.97 -0.41 -3.82
N GLY A 73 1.18 0.90 -3.69
CA GLY A 73 0.51 1.92 -4.48
C GLY A 73 1.50 2.77 -5.26
N ALA A 74 1.31 2.88 -6.57
CA ALA A 74 2.03 3.83 -7.42
C ALA A 74 1.22 5.12 -7.58
N TYR A 75 1.83 6.29 -7.39
CA TYR A 75 1.10 7.56 -7.45
C TYR A 75 1.33 8.30 -8.77
N ASP A 76 0.30 8.34 -9.60
CA ASP A 76 0.24 9.28 -10.73
C ASP A 76 -0.21 10.65 -10.21
N LYS A 77 0.76 11.56 -10.09
CA LYS A 77 0.54 12.91 -9.58
C LYS A 77 -0.18 13.81 -10.58
N GLU A 78 -0.07 13.52 -11.88
CA GLU A 78 -0.70 14.34 -12.92
C GLU A 78 -2.20 14.08 -12.94
N GLU A 79 -2.60 12.82 -12.90
CA GLU A 79 -4.01 12.40 -12.89
C GLU A 79 -4.63 12.37 -11.49
N GLY A 80 -3.82 12.45 -10.43
CA GLY A 80 -4.31 12.34 -9.05
C GLY A 80 -4.81 10.93 -8.72
N VAL A 81 -4.14 9.91 -9.22
CA VAL A 81 -4.57 8.51 -9.09
C VAL A 81 -3.52 7.72 -8.31
N ILE A 82 -3.97 6.91 -7.34
CA ILE A 82 -3.15 5.86 -6.76
C ILE A 82 -3.50 4.55 -7.44
N ILE A 83 -2.53 3.99 -8.15
CA ILE A 83 -2.64 2.70 -8.83
C ILE A 83 -2.23 1.62 -7.82
N VAL A 84 -3.21 0.85 -7.36
CA VAL A 84 -2.99 -0.29 -6.46
C VAL A 84 -2.41 -1.44 -7.28
N VAL A 85 -1.13 -1.71 -7.05
CA VAL A 85 -0.37 -2.78 -7.71
C VAL A 85 -0.64 -4.11 -7.02
N THR A 86 -0.58 -4.16 -5.69
CA THR A 86 -0.95 -5.37 -4.93
C THR A 86 -1.41 -5.01 -3.52
N ALA A 87 -2.20 -5.88 -2.92
CA ALA A 87 -2.56 -5.85 -1.51
C ALA A 87 -2.41 -7.27 -0.92
N TYR A 88 -1.79 -7.38 0.25
CA TYR A 88 -1.46 -8.67 0.86
C TYR A 88 -1.28 -8.59 2.38
N GLU A 89 -1.45 -9.72 3.06
CA GLU A 89 -0.99 -9.89 4.44
C GLU A 89 0.49 -10.31 4.43
N PRO A 90 1.40 -9.60 5.13
CA PRO A 90 2.81 -9.94 5.17
C PRO A 90 3.07 -11.27 5.89
N GLU A 91 3.97 -12.07 5.33
CA GLU A 91 4.39 -13.34 5.94
C GLU A 91 5.32 -13.08 7.15
N PRO A 92 5.04 -13.61 8.35
CA PRO A 92 5.80 -13.27 9.56
C PRO A 92 7.30 -13.61 9.52
N ASP A 93 7.71 -14.58 8.71
CA ASP A 93 9.11 -14.98 8.49
C ASP A 93 9.88 -14.00 7.58
N ARG A 94 9.16 -13.20 6.79
CA ARG A 94 9.74 -12.20 5.88
C ARG A 94 9.81 -10.79 6.46
N TRP A 95 9.24 -10.59 7.64
CA TRP A 95 9.09 -9.26 8.22
C TRP A 95 9.33 -9.24 9.74
N GLU A 96 10.14 -8.29 10.17
CA GLU A 96 10.41 -7.94 11.56
C GLU A 96 9.73 -6.60 11.90
N ASP A 97 9.91 -6.15 13.15
CA ASP A 97 9.39 -4.87 13.65
C ASP A 97 7.89 -4.70 13.36
N HIS A 98 7.09 -5.69 13.80
CA HIS A 98 5.64 -5.72 13.61
C HIS A 98 5.22 -5.54 12.15
N TYR A 99 5.87 -6.26 11.25
CA TYR A 99 5.63 -6.26 9.81
C TYR A 99 6.12 -5.02 9.04
N THR A 100 6.95 -4.17 9.64
CA THR A 100 7.36 -2.90 9.02
C THR A 100 8.76 -2.90 8.44
N ARG A 101 9.58 -3.93 8.70
CA ARG A 101 10.94 -4.07 8.16
C ARG A 101 11.16 -5.47 7.61
N ARG A 102 11.67 -5.62 6.38
CA ARG A 102 11.99 -6.94 5.82
C ARG A 102 13.13 -7.63 6.57
N THR A 103 13.04 -8.95 6.73
CA THR A 103 14.20 -9.79 7.06
C THR A 103 15.15 -9.78 5.85
N SER A 104 16.43 -9.48 6.07
CA SER A 104 17.47 -9.51 5.02
C SER A 104 18.27 -10.80 5.09
#